data_AF-A0A2U9IDQ8-F1
#
_entry.id   AF-A0A2U9IDQ8-F1
#
_cell.length_a   1.000
_cell.length_b   1.000
_cell.length_c   1.000
_cell.angle_alpha   90.00
_cell.angle_beta   90.00
_cell.angle_gamma   90.00
#
_symmetry.space_group_name_H-M   'P 1'
#
loop_
_entity.id
_entity.type
_entity.pdbx_description
1 polymer ?
#
loop_
_entity_poly.entity_id
_entity_poly.type
_entity_poly.pdbx_seq_one_letter_code
_entity_poly.pdbx_strand_id
1 'polypeptide(L)'
;MDVFKVNLMLCEKVFRSKQGKTVILRVYFDGKIEKVEITGDFFADEKDLEMLEKYLRDLKIPKIEIIGFDPEEILEKIKDCL
;
A
#
# COMPACT_ATOMS: atom_id res chain seq x y z
N MET A 1 -23.22 -23.36 7.24
CA MET A 1 -22.84 -22.00 6.85
C MET A 1 -21.33 -21.97 6.85
N ASP A 2 -20.75 -22.34 5.71
CA ASP A 2 -19.30 -22.28 5.51
C ASP A 2 -18.88 -20.81 5.51
N VAL A 3 -18.23 -20.41 6.60
CA VAL A 3 -17.49 -19.15 6.64
C VAL A 3 -16.33 -19.36 5.67
N PHE A 4 -16.43 -18.80 4.45
CA PHE A 4 -15.35 -18.77 3.48
C PHE A 4 -14.10 -18.20 4.17
N LYS A 5 -13.18 -19.07 4.60
CA LYS A 5 -11.81 -18.68 4.91
C LYS A 5 -11.18 -18.29 3.58
N VAL A 6 -11.25 -17.00 3.27
CA VAL A 6 -10.43 -16.42 2.21
C VAL A 6 -8.99 -16.51 2.72
N ASN A 7 -8.17 -17.40 2.15
CA ASN A 7 -6.74 -17.45 2.43
C ASN A 7 -6.08 -16.27 1.71
N LEU A 8 -6.31 -15.05 2.22
CA LEU A 8 -5.63 -13.86 1.75
C LEU A 8 -4.14 -14.01 2.02
N MET A 9 -3.32 -13.97 0.96
CA MET A 9 -1.88 -13.87 1.10
C MET A 9 -1.53 -12.46 1.57
N LEU A 10 -0.63 -12.36 2.55
CA LEU A 10 -0.12 -11.11 3.07
C LEU A 10 1.35 -10.96 2.69
N CYS A 11 1.67 -9.87 2.01
CA CYS A 11 3.04 -9.38 1.87
C CYS A 11 3.20 -8.13 2.73
N GLU A 12 4.08 -8.19 3.73
CA GLU A 12 4.43 -7.04 4.56
C GLU A 12 5.86 -6.59 4.22
N LYS A 13 6.05 -5.30 4.00
CA LYS A 13 7.36 -4.68 3.81
C LYS A 13 7.50 -3.50 4.77
N VAL A 14 8.61 -3.47 5.50
CA VAL A 14 9.04 -2.33 6.31
C VAL A 14 10.31 -1.79 5.70
N PHE A 15 10.32 -0.51 5.33
CA PHE A 15 11.47 0.11 4.70
C PHE A 15 11.52 1.60 4.94
N ARG A 16 12.68 2.20 4.64
CA ARG A 16 12.86 3.65 4.65
C ARG A 16 12.69 4.17 3.23
N SER A 17 11.74 5.07 3.03
CA SER A 17 11.49 5.73 1.75
C SER A 17 12.69 6.55 1.30
N LYS A 18 12.76 6.87 0.00
CA LYS A 18 13.76 7.80 -0.55
C LYS A 18 13.73 9.17 0.14
N GLN A 19 12.61 9.54 0.73
CA GLN A 19 12.39 10.80 1.44
C GLN A 19 12.73 10.70 2.94
N GLY A 20 13.29 9.57 3.37
CA GLY A 20 13.82 9.35 4.71
C GLY A 20 12.78 8.92 5.75
N LYS A 21 11.55 8.62 5.32
CA LYS A 21 10.42 8.21 6.17
C LYS A 21 10.34 6.68 6.32
N THR A 22 9.95 6.20 7.47
CA THR A 22 9.64 4.79 7.72
C THR A 22 8.25 4.47 7.18
N VAL A 23 8.16 3.50 6.28
CA VAL A 23 6.91 3.02 5.67
C VAL A 23 6.72 1.55 6.02
N ILE A 24 5.51 1.23 6.47
CA ILE A 24 4.99 -0.13 6.66
C ILE A 24 3.90 -0.32 5.61
N LEU A 25 4.20 -1.14 4.61
CA LEU A 25 3.32 -1.50 3.52
C LEU A 25 2.78 -2.92 3.74
N ARG A 26 1.46 -3.08 3.74
CA ARG A 26 0.81 -4.40 3.73
C ARG A 26 -0.04 -4.56 2.48
N VAL A 27 0.22 -5.62 1.73
CA VAL A 27 -0.54 -5.97 0.53
C VAL A 27 -1.25 -7.29 0.77
N TYR A 28 -2.57 -7.27 0.70
CA TYR A 28 -3.42 -8.43 0.82
C TYR A 28 -3.93 -8.81 -0.57
N PHE A 29 -3.67 -10.05 -0.99
CA PHE A 29 -3.99 -10.49 -2.35
C PHE A 29 -4.42 -11.96 -2.41
N ASP A 30 -5.26 -12.28 -3.39
CA ASP A 30 -5.67 -13.63 -3.76
C ASP A 30 -5.95 -13.65 -5.27
N GLY A 31 -4.90 -13.88 -6.08
CA GLY A 31 -4.93 -13.72 -7.54
C GLY A 31 -5.05 -12.26 -8.05
N LYS A 32 -5.57 -11.35 -7.22
CA LYS A 32 -5.57 -9.88 -7.40
C LYS A 32 -5.40 -9.18 -6.06
N ILE A 33 -5.03 -7.91 -6.07
CA ILE A 33 -4.90 -7.11 -4.84
C ILE A 33 -6.30 -6.80 -4.30
N GLU A 34 -6.57 -7.26 -3.07
CA GLU A 34 -7.81 -7.01 -2.35
C GLU A 34 -7.71 -5.78 -1.44
N LYS A 35 -6.54 -5.56 -0.83
CA LYS A 35 -6.29 -4.41 0.04
C LYS A 35 -4.82 -4.01 0.02
N VAL A 36 -4.57 -2.71 0.10
CA VAL A 36 -3.26 -2.13 0.41
C VAL A 36 -3.45 -1.30 1.68
N GLU A 37 -2.57 -1.48 2.66
CA GLU A 37 -2.51 -0.61 3.84
C GLU A 37 -1.12 0.02 3.91
N ILE A 38 -1.09 1.33 4.17
CA ILE A 38 0.15 2.09 4.29
C ILE A 38 0.12 2.82 5.62
N THR A 39 1.11 2.55 6.46
CA THR A 39 1.29 3.24 7.75
C THR A 39 2.75 3.63 7.91
N GLY A 40 3.06 4.56 8.81
CA GLY A 40 4.43 5.05 8.96
C GLY A 40 4.53 6.40 9.65
N ASP A 41 5.67 7.05 9.49
CA ASP A 41 6.01 8.36 10.07
C ASP A 41 5.89 9.53 9.06
N PHE A 42 4.95 9.39 8.11
CA PHE A 42 4.60 10.41 7.12
C PHE A 42 3.38 11.23 7.56
N PHE A 43 3.22 12.40 6.95
CA PHE A 43 2.09 13.30 7.21
C PHE A 43 1.11 13.18 6.05
N ALA A 44 -0.07 12.61 6.31
CA ALA A 44 -1.16 12.51 5.36
C ALA A 44 -2.50 12.65 6.10
N ASP A 45 -3.47 13.29 5.48
CA ASP A 45 -4.85 13.27 5.97
C ASP A 45 -5.47 11.89 5.68
N GLU A 46 -6.40 11.45 6.52
CA GLU A 46 -7.05 10.13 6.42
C GLU A 46 -7.66 9.90 5.03
N LYS A 47 -8.31 10.92 4.45
CA LYS A 47 -8.90 10.87 3.11
C LYS A 47 -7.87 10.69 2.00
N ASP A 48 -6.72 11.35 2.12
CA ASP A 48 -5.65 11.26 1.12
C ASP A 48 -4.98 9.88 1.18
N LEU A 49 -4.81 9.34 2.39
CA LEU A 49 -4.30 7.99 2.61
C LEU A 49 -5.26 6.92 2.05
N GLU A 50 -6.57 7.03 2.34
CA GLU A 50 -7.57 6.13 1.77
C GLU A 50 -7.59 6.17 0.23
N MET A 51 -7.47 7.37 -0.35
CA MET A 51 -7.41 7.51 -1.80
C MET A 51 -6.14 6.89 -2.36
N LEU A 52 -4.99 7.14 -1.74
CA LEU A 52 -3.71 6.55 -2.10
C LEU A 52 -3.77 5.01 -2.09
N GLU A 53 -4.24 4.40 -1.00
CA GLU A 53 -4.38 2.95 -0.87
C GLU A 53 -5.28 2.35 -1.95
N LYS A 54 -6.38 3.04 -2.29
CA LYS A 54 -7.28 2.63 -3.36
C LYS A 54 -6.62 2.69 -4.75
N TYR A 55 -5.85 3.73 -5.04
CA TYR A 55 -5.13 3.84 -6.32
C TYR A 55 -4.05 2.78 -6.46
N LEU A 56 -3.30 2.53 -5.38
CA LEU A 56 -2.22 1.55 -5.37
C LEU A 56 -2.76 0.11 -5.45
N ARG A 57 -3.92 -0.18 -4.87
CA ARG A 57 -4.64 -1.44 -5.09
C ARG A 57 -4.90 -1.71 -6.57
N ASP A 58 -5.27 -0.66 -7.31
CA ASP A 58 -5.50 -0.70 -8.75
C ASP A 58 -4.19 -0.67 -9.58
N LEU A 59 -3.02 -0.68 -8.93
CA LEU A 59 -1.70 -0.47 -9.53
C LEU A 59 -1.59 0.84 -10.33
N LYS A 60 -2.29 1.88 -9.87
CA LYS A 60 -2.28 3.22 -10.44
C LYS A 60 -1.50 4.17 -9.56
N ILE A 61 -0.82 5.11 -10.20
CA ILE A 61 -0.15 6.23 -9.52
C ILE A 61 -1.20 7.31 -9.27
N PRO A 62 -1.50 7.68 -8.01
CA PRO A 62 -2.38 8.80 -7.71
C PRO A 62 -1.72 10.12 -8.12
N LYS A 63 -2.53 11.09 -8.56
CA LYS A 63 -2.07 12.47 -8.83
C LYS A 63 -2.02 13.34 -7.56
N ILE A 64 -1.89 12.71 -6.40
CA ILE A 64 -1.91 13.37 -5.09
C ILE A 64 -0.47 13.48 -4.62
N GLU A 65 -0.06 14.67 -4.19
CA GLU A 65 1.25 14.88 -3.57
C GLU A 65 1.13 14.62 -2.06
N ILE A 66 1.84 13.60 -1.58
CA ILE A 66 1.96 13.31 -0.14
C ILE A 66 3.40 13.58 0.27
N ILE A 67 3.58 14.40 1.30
CA ILE A 67 4.90 14.77 1.81
C ILE A 67 5.56 13.57 2.49
N GLY A 68 6.76 13.19 2.06
CA GLY A 68 7.48 12.05 2.63
C GLY A 68 7.25 10.72 1.90
N PHE A 69 6.50 10.76 0.79
CA PHE A 69 5.99 9.59 0.10
C PHE A 69 6.21 9.70 -1.42
N ASP A 70 6.83 8.67 -2.03
CA ASP A 70 7.03 8.55 -3.49
C ASP A 70 6.12 7.41 -4.00
N PRO A 71 5.02 7.70 -4.71
CA PRO A 71 4.10 6.67 -5.17
C PRO A 71 4.71 5.63 -6.12
N GLU A 72 5.74 6.00 -6.88
CA GLU A 72 6.43 5.06 -7.78
C GLU A 72 7.24 4.05 -6.96
N GLU A 73 7.96 4.51 -5.94
CA GLU A 73 8.69 3.65 -5.00
C GLU A 73 7.74 2.63 -4.36
N ILE A 74 6.57 3.05 -3.90
CA ILE A 74 5.60 2.12 -3.29
C ILE A 74 5.06 1.12 -4.31
N LEU A 75 4.75 1.58 -5.52
CA LEU A 75 4.23 0.71 -6.56
C LEU A 75 5.23 -0.39 -6.95
N GLU A 76 6.53 -0.07 -7.00
CA GLU A 76 7.59 -1.07 -7.15
C GLU A 76 7.57 -2.10 -6.00
N LYS A 77 7.47 -1.64 -4.75
CA LYS A 77 7.40 -2.53 -3.59
C LYS A 77 6.15 -3.42 -3.58
N ILE A 78 5.02 -2.94 -4.10
CA ILE A 78 3.80 -3.73 -4.27
C ILE A 78 4.00 -4.80 -5.36
N LYS A 79 4.63 -4.45 -6.48
CA LYS A 79 4.91 -5.41 -7.56
C LYS A 79 5.81 -6.56 -7.12
N ASP A 80 6.75 -6.31 -6.22
CA ASP A 80 7.58 -7.37 -5.61
C ASP A 80 6.77 -8.40 -4.78
N CYS A 81 5.52 -8.09 -4.42
CA CYS A 81 4.66 -8.96 -3.63
C CYS A 81 3.78 -9.90 -4.47
N LEU A 82 3.65 -9.63 -5.79
CA LEU A 82 2.82 -10.38 -6.73
C LEU A 82 3.67 -11.39 -7.52
#